data_AF-A0AAE0EF58-F1
#
_entry.id   AF-A0AAE0EF58-F1
#
_cell.length_a   1.000
_cell.length_b   1.000
_cell.length_c   1.000
_cell.angle_alpha   90.00
_cell.angle_beta   90.00
_cell.angle_gamma   90.00
#
_symmetry.space_group_name_H-M   'P 1'
#
loop_
_entity.id
_entity.type
_entity.pdbx_description
1 polymer ?
#
loop_
_entity_poly.entity_id
_entity_poly.type
_entity_poly.pdbx_seq_one_letter_code
_entity_poly.pdbx_strand_id
1 'polypeptide(L)'
;MDKDSGLLIKLDFEKAYDNVDHEFLDSMMKGMGFGEKRRQWMRSCISTPMLSVLVNRSHTSQFTVEKGLRQGYPLSHFLFNIVIDGLNCLIGKAVDLGLVRGATFGDYTVHITYLQFADDTILFLKPKIKYLHNAIRLVRCFKLAAGLRINCHKSCLVKIRKCGPLNVDWADIFHCRQAALTTTYLGLPLGAR
;
A
#
# COMPACT_ATOMS: atom_id res chain seq x y z
N MET A 1 1.17 20.91 -23.58
CA MET A 1 1.31 19.94 -22.47
C MET A 1 0.63 18.66 -22.90
N ASP A 2 1.36 17.54 -22.94
CA ASP A 2 0.80 16.28 -23.49
C ASP A 2 -0.32 15.72 -22.62
N LYS A 3 -1.46 15.44 -23.26
CA LYS A 3 -2.77 15.16 -22.63
C LYS A 3 -2.86 13.87 -21.80
N ASP A 4 -1.87 12.97 -21.84
CA ASP A 4 -1.94 11.64 -21.20
C ASP A 4 -0.61 11.15 -20.58
N SER A 5 0.24 12.07 -20.11
CA SER A 5 1.54 11.71 -19.52
C SER A 5 1.47 11.52 -18.01
N GLY A 6 1.97 10.38 -17.53
CA GLY A 6 1.91 10.01 -16.12
C GLY A 6 2.87 8.87 -15.76
N LEU A 7 3.10 8.73 -14.46
CA LEU A 7 3.79 7.59 -13.87
C LEU A 7 2.79 6.83 -13.01
N LEU A 8 2.86 5.51 -13.07
CA LEU A 8 2.05 4.61 -12.28
C LEU A 8 2.98 3.75 -11.42
N ILE A 9 2.75 3.73 -10.11
CA ILE A 9 3.42 2.81 -9.18
C ILE A 9 2.40 1.78 -8.74
N LYS A 10 2.59 0.52 -9.12
CA LYS A 10 1.84 -0.59 -8.55
C LYS A 10 2.58 -1.07 -7.29
N LEU A 11 1.88 -1.09 -6.18
CA LEU A 11 2.37 -1.54 -4.88
C LEU A 11 1.67 -2.85 -4.51
N ASP A 12 2.48 -3.83 -4.11
CA ASP A 12 2.04 -5.10 -3.54
C ASP A 12 2.78 -5.27 -2.21
N PHE A 13 2.07 -5.68 -1.16
CA PHE A 13 2.64 -5.89 0.17
C PHE A 13 2.85 -7.39 0.44
N GLU A 14 4.07 -7.76 0.85
CA GLU A 14 4.40 -9.13 1.21
C GLU A 14 3.61 -9.52 2.46
N LYS A 15 2.79 -10.58 2.35
CA LYS A 15 2.04 -11.15 3.47
C LYS A 15 1.37 -10.04 4.29
N ALA A 16 0.58 -9.20 3.61
CA ALA A 16 0.12 -7.92 4.15
C ALA A 16 -0.55 -8.06 5.52
N TYR A 17 -1.39 -9.09 5.69
CA TYR A 17 -2.05 -9.41 6.95
C TYR A 17 -1.06 -9.83 8.03
N ASP A 18 -0.09 -10.69 7.74
CA ASP A 18 0.86 -11.25 8.72
C ASP A 18 1.84 -10.22 9.28
N ASN A 19 1.99 -9.07 8.61
CA ASN A 19 3.01 -8.07 8.93
C ASN A 19 2.47 -6.82 9.65
N VAL A 20 1.15 -6.68 9.81
CA VAL A 20 0.54 -5.50 10.45
C VAL A 20 1.06 -5.30 11.87
N ASP A 21 1.57 -4.11 12.15
CA ASP A 21 1.94 -3.69 13.50
C ASP A 21 0.69 -3.33 14.33
N HIS A 22 0.55 -3.94 15.51
CA HIS A 22 -0.63 -3.78 16.38
C HIS A 22 -0.67 -2.40 17.07
N GLU A 23 0.47 -1.78 17.36
CA GLU A 23 0.55 -0.44 17.95
C GLU A 23 0.18 0.64 16.92
N PHE A 24 0.63 0.46 15.68
CA PHE A 24 0.22 1.31 14.57
C PHE A 24 -1.28 1.27 14.34
N LEU A 25 -1.86 0.07 14.28
CA LEU A 25 -3.31 -0.10 14.16
C LEU A 25 -4.06 0.57 15.31
N ASP A 26 -3.59 0.38 16.55
CA ASP A 26 -4.19 1.02 17.73
C ASP A 26 -4.13 2.55 17.67
N SER A 27 -2.99 3.09 17.22
CA SER A 27 -2.79 4.53 17.00
C SER A 27 -3.72 5.09 15.92
N MET A 28 -3.90 4.37 14.81
CA MET A 28 -4.85 4.74 13.75
C MET A 28 -6.29 4.76 14.25
N MET A 29 -6.72 3.71 14.96
CA MET A 29 -8.06 3.64 15.55
C MET A 29 -8.29 4.79 16.54
N LYS A 30 -7.29 5.12 17.36
CA LYS A 30 -7.36 6.28 18.26
C LYS A 30 -7.52 7.59 17.49
N GLY A 31 -6.75 7.79 16.43
CA GLY A 31 -6.84 8.96 15.55
C GLY A 31 -8.19 9.10 14.85
N MET A 32 -8.84 7.98 14.53
CA MET A 32 -10.20 7.93 13.97
C MET A 32 -11.31 8.10 15.03
N GLY A 33 -10.97 8.29 16.31
CA GLY A 33 -11.94 8.54 17.38
C GLY A 33 -12.57 7.28 17.97
N PHE A 34 -11.98 6.10 17.77
CA PHE A 34 -12.45 4.88 18.44
C PHE A 34 -12.18 5.00 19.94
N GLY A 35 -13.25 4.90 20.74
CA GLY A 35 -13.15 4.95 22.19
C GLY A 35 -12.32 3.80 22.78
N GLU A 36 -11.68 4.07 23.91
CA GLU A 36 -10.77 3.15 24.62
C GLU A 36 -11.29 1.71 24.70
N LYS A 37 -12.54 1.55 25.15
CA LYS A 37 -13.17 0.23 25.31
C LYS A 37 -13.22 -0.57 24.00
N ARG A 38 -13.51 0.07 22.86
CA ARG A 38 -13.56 -0.59 21.55
C ARG A 38 -12.17 -1.01 21.09
N ARG A 39 -11.17 -0.15 21.31
CA ARG A 39 -9.77 -0.44 20.99
C ARG A 39 -9.23 -1.60 21.80
N GLN A 40 -9.52 -1.64 23.11
CA GLN A 40 -9.15 -2.76 23.97
C GLN A 40 -9.77 -4.08 23.51
N TRP A 41 -11.04 -4.09 23.13
CA TRP A 41 -11.66 -5.29 22.56
C TRP A 41 -10.96 -5.77 21.28
N MET A 42 -10.68 -4.86 20.35
CA MET A 42 -9.97 -5.21 19.11
C MET A 42 -8.56 -5.70 19.39
N ARG A 43 -7.83 -5.06 20.31
CA ARG A 43 -6.50 -5.48 20.79
C ARG A 43 -6.56 -6.90 21.34
N SER A 44 -7.50 -7.20 22.25
CA SER A 44 -7.69 -8.54 22.77
C SER A 44 -7.97 -9.56 21.66
N CYS A 45 -8.78 -9.23 20.66
CA CYS A 45 -9.05 -10.14 19.54
C CYS A 45 -7.81 -10.49 18.70
N ILE A 46 -6.84 -9.59 18.58
CA ILE A 46 -5.65 -9.78 17.73
C ILE A 46 -4.39 -10.21 18.48
N SER A 47 -4.26 -9.90 19.78
CA SER A 47 -3.04 -10.14 20.56
C SER A 47 -3.13 -11.33 21.54
N THR A 48 -4.33 -11.85 21.81
CA THR A 48 -4.51 -13.03 22.69
C THR A 48 -4.31 -14.40 22.05
N PRO A 49 -4.42 -14.62 20.72
CA PRO A 49 -4.30 -15.97 20.19
C PRO A 49 -2.87 -16.49 20.32
N MET A 50 -2.73 -17.63 21.00
CA MET A 50 -1.54 -18.47 20.90
C MET A 50 -1.69 -19.42 19.70
N LEU A 51 -0.62 -19.58 18.92
CA LEU A 51 -0.58 -20.46 17.76
C LEU A 51 0.30 -21.68 18.06
N SER A 52 -0.03 -22.80 17.45
CA SER A 52 0.88 -23.94 17.26
C SER A 52 0.82 -24.38 15.80
N VAL A 53 1.93 -24.91 15.29
CA VAL A 53 1.98 -25.46 13.93
C VAL A 53 1.70 -26.95 14.01
N LEU A 54 0.85 -27.46 13.13
CA LEU A 54 0.61 -28.90 12.99
C LEU A 54 1.64 -29.50 12.03
N VAL A 55 2.55 -30.32 12.56
CA VAL A 55 3.59 -31.02 11.79
C VAL A 55 3.39 -32.52 11.95
N ASN A 56 3.19 -33.26 10.85
CA ASN A 56 2.95 -34.71 10.88
C ASN A 56 1.84 -35.13 11.87
N ARG A 57 0.73 -34.39 11.88
CA ARG A 57 -0.43 -34.57 12.79
C ARG A 57 -0.12 -34.35 14.28
N SER A 58 1.06 -33.80 14.60
CA SER A 58 1.46 -33.44 15.96
C SER A 58 1.60 -31.93 16.07
N HIS A 59 1.12 -31.34 17.16
CA HIS A 59 1.27 -29.90 17.41
C HIS A 59 2.68 -29.57 17.91
N THR A 60 3.26 -28.47 17.43
CA THR A 60 4.45 -27.88 18.06
C THR A 60 4.09 -27.24 19.41
N SER A 61 5.10 -26.77 20.14
CA SER A 61 4.89 -25.85 21.24
C SER A 61 4.08 -24.62 20.79
N GLN A 62 3.29 -24.09 21.71
CA GLN A 62 2.53 -22.88 21.48
C GLN A 62 3.44 -21.64 21.54
N PHE A 63 3.15 -20.65 20.72
CA PHE A 63 3.82 -19.35 20.71
C PHE A 63 2.81 -18.22 20.55
N THR A 64 3.16 -17.03 21.01
CA THR A 64 2.32 -15.83 20.94
C THR A 64 2.47 -15.11 19.62
N VAL A 65 1.38 -14.52 19.13
CA VAL A 65 1.39 -13.68 17.92
C VAL A 65 1.73 -12.24 18.31
N GLU A 66 2.91 -11.76 17.91
CA GLU A 66 3.37 -10.40 18.22
C GLU A 66 2.88 -9.35 17.21
N LYS A 67 2.57 -9.78 15.99
CA LYS A 67 2.11 -8.91 14.90
C LYS A 67 1.21 -9.67 13.92
N GLY A 68 0.50 -8.90 13.11
CA GLY A 68 -0.33 -9.39 12.03
C GLY A 68 -1.78 -9.62 12.41
N LEU A 69 -2.61 -9.84 11.40
CA LEU A 69 -4.04 -10.06 11.49
C LEU A 69 -4.36 -11.46 10.97
N ARG A 70 -5.20 -12.21 11.71
CA ARG A 70 -5.49 -13.59 11.37
C ARG A 70 -6.39 -13.67 10.13
N GLN A 71 -5.89 -14.24 9.04
CA GLN A 71 -6.71 -14.50 7.86
C GLN A 71 -7.86 -15.45 8.18
N GLY A 72 -9.03 -15.21 7.58
CA GLY A 72 -10.26 -15.96 7.85
C GLY A 72 -11.06 -15.46 9.07
N TYR A 73 -10.54 -14.51 9.85
CA TYR A 73 -11.34 -13.83 10.88
C TYR A 73 -12.15 -12.70 10.25
N PRO A 74 -13.46 -12.57 10.56
CA PRO A 74 -14.33 -11.55 9.98
C PRO A 74 -13.83 -10.11 10.17
N LEU A 75 -13.15 -9.83 11.29
CA LEU A 75 -12.65 -8.50 11.62
C LEU A 75 -11.35 -8.13 10.90
N SER A 76 -10.55 -9.11 10.48
CA SER A 76 -9.19 -8.85 9.96
C SER A 76 -9.21 -7.98 8.72
N HIS A 77 -10.20 -8.13 7.84
CA HIS A 77 -10.32 -7.32 6.64
C HIS A 77 -10.61 -5.85 6.98
N PHE A 78 -11.53 -5.61 7.93
CA PHE A 78 -11.85 -4.25 8.39
C PHE A 78 -10.63 -3.59 9.07
N LEU A 79 -9.94 -4.33 9.93
CA LEU A 79 -8.73 -3.83 10.61
C LEU A 79 -7.60 -3.53 9.62
N PHE A 80 -7.46 -4.35 8.58
CA PHE A 80 -6.49 -4.09 7.52
C PHE A 80 -6.83 -2.82 6.73
N ASN A 81 -8.12 -2.58 6.47
CA ASN A 81 -8.57 -1.34 5.83
C ASN A 81 -8.22 -0.09 6.66
N ILE A 82 -8.26 -0.16 8.00
CA ILE A 82 -7.81 0.94 8.86
C ILE A 82 -6.31 1.20 8.69
N VAL A 83 -5.50 0.14 8.64
CA VAL A 83 -4.05 0.24 8.47
C VAL A 83 -3.71 0.88 7.13
N ILE A 84 -4.34 0.39 6.05
CA ILE A 84 -4.05 0.84 4.70
C ILE A 84 -4.60 2.25 4.41
N ASP A 85 -5.66 2.68 5.13
CA ASP A 85 -6.12 4.07 5.11
C ASP A 85 -5.08 5.04 5.67
N GLY A 86 -4.19 4.59 6.55
CA GLY A 86 -3.02 5.35 6.97
C GLY A 86 -2.12 5.77 5.80
N LEU A 87 -2.00 4.92 4.76
CA LEU A 87 -1.30 5.29 3.53
C LEU A 87 -2.06 6.37 2.75
N ASN A 88 -3.40 6.30 2.70
CA ASN A 88 -4.23 7.31 2.05
C ASN A 88 -4.10 8.67 2.74
N CYS A 89 -4.14 8.71 4.07
CA CYS A 89 -3.91 9.93 4.84
C CYS A 89 -2.53 10.54 4.53
N LEU A 90 -1.48 9.72 4.48
CA LEU A 90 -0.12 10.15 4.16
C LEU A 90 -0.01 10.71 2.73
N ILE A 91 -0.61 10.03 1.75
CA ILE A 91 -0.63 10.50 0.35
C ILE A 91 -1.43 11.80 0.24
N GLY A 92 -2.61 11.87 0.85
CA GLY A 92 -3.46 13.07 0.86
C GLY A 92 -2.71 14.27 1.42
N LYS A 93 -2.08 14.10 2.60
CA LYS A 93 -1.27 15.16 3.20
C LYS A 93 -0.12 15.61 2.30
N ALA A 94 0.51 14.68 1.61
CA ALA A 94 1.59 15.00 0.69
C ALA A 94 1.12 15.70 -0.60
N VAL A 95 -0.12 15.45 -1.04
CA VAL A 95 -0.77 16.22 -2.10
C VAL A 95 -1.03 17.65 -1.64
N ASP A 96 -1.59 17.83 -0.44
CA ASP A 96 -1.89 19.15 0.13
C ASP A 96 -0.63 20.01 0.27
N LEU A 97 0.48 19.39 0.66
CA LEU A 97 1.79 20.03 0.77
C LEU A 97 2.50 20.21 -0.59
N GLY A 98 1.90 19.75 -1.70
CA GLY A 98 2.49 19.79 -3.04
C GLY A 98 3.75 18.92 -3.21
N LEU A 99 3.98 17.97 -2.30
CA LEU A 99 5.11 17.04 -2.32
C LEU A 99 4.92 15.95 -3.37
N VAL A 100 3.69 15.55 -3.63
CA VAL A 100 3.27 14.67 -4.72
C VAL A 100 2.12 15.33 -5.49
N ARG A 101 1.95 14.96 -6.76
CA ARG A 101 0.83 15.44 -7.57
C ARG A 101 0.31 14.31 -8.44
N GLY A 102 -1.00 14.06 -8.35
CA GLY A 102 -1.72 13.07 -9.14
C GLY A 102 -1.57 13.29 -10.64
N ALA A 103 -1.78 12.22 -11.41
CA ALA A 103 -1.87 12.31 -12.87
C ALA A 103 -3.27 12.78 -13.30
N THR A 104 -3.38 13.25 -14.53
CA THR A 104 -4.64 13.70 -15.11
C THR A 104 -4.87 12.95 -16.41
N PHE A 105 -6.09 12.44 -16.58
CA PHE A 105 -6.49 11.60 -17.71
C PHE A 105 -7.80 12.10 -18.33
N GLY A 106 -8.04 11.70 -19.58
CA GLY A 106 -9.12 12.28 -20.38
C GLY A 106 -8.75 13.70 -20.79
N ASP A 107 -9.67 14.46 -21.40
CA ASP A 107 -9.49 15.88 -21.72
C ASP A 107 -9.46 16.77 -20.44
N TYR A 108 -8.53 16.46 -19.54
CA TYR A 108 -8.32 17.04 -18.22
C TYR A 108 -9.48 16.88 -17.24
N THR A 109 -10.35 15.90 -17.45
CA THR A 109 -11.57 15.71 -16.65
C THR A 109 -11.35 14.88 -15.40
N VAL A 110 -10.36 13.97 -15.39
CA VAL A 110 -10.16 13.04 -14.28
C VAL A 110 -8.78 13.23 -13.66
N HIS A 111 -8.75 13.71 -12.41
CA HIS A 111 -7.55 13.83 -11.60
C HIS A 111 -7.46 12.66 -10.62
N ILE A 112 -6.43 11.81 -10.74
CA ILE A 112 -6.25 10.63 -9.90
C ILE A 112 -4.86 10.67 -9.27
N THR A 113 -4.80 10.44 -7.96
CA THR A 113 -3.53 10.29 -7.22
C THR A 113 -3.29 8.85 -6.81
N TYR A 114 -4.33 8.11 -6.44
CA TYR A 114 -4.21 6.70 -6.08
C TYR A 114 -5.54 5.95 -6.33
N LEU A 115 -5.43 4.64 -6.49
CA LEU A 115 -6.52 3.67 -6.43
C LEU A 115 -6.10 2.59 -5.44
N GLN A 116 -7.01 2.22 -4.55
CA GLN A 116 -6.70 1.26 -3.49
C GLN A 116 -7.87 0.33 -3.29
N PHE A 117 -7.56 -0.97 -3.28
CA PHE A 117 -8.52 -2.01 -2.97
C PHE A 117 -7.81 -3.08 -2.13
N ALA A 118 -8.17 -3.18 -0.85
CA ALA A 118 -7.44 -4.00 0.11
C ALA A 118 -5.91 -3.73 0.05
N ASP A 119 -5.10 -4.75 -0.22
CA ASP A 119 -3.64 -4.66 -0.34
C ASP A 119 -3.15 -4.20 -1.72
N ASP A 120 -4.00 -4.24 -2.74
CA ASP A 120 -3.68 -3.76 -4.09
C ASP A 120 -3.76 -2.23 -4.16
N THR A 121 -2.60 -1.56 -4.14
CA THR A 121 -2.51 -0.10 -4.23
C THR A 121 -1.82 0.33 -5.54
N ILE A 122 -2.42 1.27 -6.25
CA ILE A 122 -1.83 1.94 -7.41
C ILE A 122 -1.71 3.42 -7.11
N LEU A 123 -0.52 4.00 -7.31
CA LEU A 123 -0.28 5.44 -7.26
C LEU A 123 -0.13 6.00 -8.66
N PHE A 124 -0.74 7.14 -8.91
CA PHE A 124 -0.67 7.91 -10.14
C PHE A 124 0.05 9.23 -9.85
N LEU A 125 1.10 9.52 -10.61
CA LEU A 125 1.94 10.70 -10.40
C LEU A 125 2.14 11.44 -11.72
N LYS A 126 2.20 12.78 -11.67
CA LYS A 126 2.77 13.56 -12.77
C LYS A 126 4.21 13.09 -13.03
N PRO A 127 4.67 13.12 -14.30
CA PRO A 127 5.98 12.61 -14.67
C PRO A 127 7.10 13.59 -14.29
N LYS A 128 7.35 13.73 -12.98
CA LYS A 128 8.45 14.51 -12.42
C LYS A 128 9.20 13.69 -11.39
N ILE A 129 10.54 13.72 -11.47
CA ILE A 129 11.44 13.02 -10.55
C ILE A 129 11.18 13.33 -9.09
N LYS A 130 10.94 14.61 -8.78
CA LYS A 130 10.64 15.07 -7.42
C LYS A 130 9.43 14.34 -6.83
N TYR A 131 8.35 14.19 -7.61
CA TYR A 131 7.14 13.52 -7.12
C TYR A 131 7.36 12.03 -6.91
N LEU A 132 8.11 11.37 -7.79
CA LEU A 132 8.45 9.96 -7.62
C LEU A 132 9.32 9.72 -6.39
N HIS A 133 10.38 10.50 -6.17
CA HIS A 133 11.20 10.38 -4.95
C HIS A 133 10.37 10.58 -3.67
N ASN A 134 9.49 11.57 -3.66
CA ASN A 134 8.65 11.84 -2.50
C ASN A 134 7.64 10.71 -2.26
N ALA A 135 7.02 10.17 -3.31
CA ALA A 135 6.12 9.03 -3.20
C ALA A 135 6.85 7.78 -2.64
N ILE A 136 8.06 7.49 -3.12
CA ILE A 136 8.86 6.35 -2.63
C ILE A 136 9.25 6.54 -1.16
N ARG A 137 9.63 7.76 -0.76
CA ARG A 137 9.91 8.09 0.64
C ARG A 137 8.68 7.90 1.52
N LEU A 138 7.51 8.37 1.08
CA LEU A 138 6.23 8.17 1.77
C LEU A 138 5.91 6.71 1.98
N VAL A 139 5.99 5.90 0.92
CA VAL A 139 5.73 4.46 1.01
C VAL A 139 6.73 3.78 1.95
N ARG A 140 8.01 4.20 1.94
CA ARG A 140 9.02 3.68 2.86
C ARG A 140 8.73 4.06 4.32
N CYS A 141 8.32 5.29 4.59
CA CYS A 141 7.92 5.73 5.94
C CYS A 141 6.69 4.95 6.41
N PHE A 142 5.67 4.81 5.57
CA PHE A 142 4.49 4.02 5.88
C PHE A 142 4.82 2.56 6.17
N LYS A 143 5.66 1.94 5.34
CA LYS A 143 6.16 0.57 5.55
C LYS A 143 6.74 0.39 6.96
N LEU A 144 7.61 1.32 7.37
CA LEU A 144 8.26 1.27 8.68
C LEU A 144 7.26 1.48 9.83
N ALA A 145 6.31 2.40 9.67
CA ALA A 145 5.30 2.69 10.68
C ALA A 145 4.27 1.55 10.84
N ALA A 146 3.76 1.00 9.73
CA ALA A 146 2.71 -0.01 9.72
C ALA A 146 3.22 -1.45 9.88
N GLY A 147 4.54 -1.66 9.93
CA GLY A 147 5.18 -2.98 9.98
C GLY A 147 5.16 -3.76 8.65
N LEU A 148 4.61 -3.18 7.59
CA LEU A 148 4.43 -3.84 6.29
C LEU A 148 5.75 -4.04 5.55
N ARG A 149 5.71 -4.81 4.46
CA ARG A 149 6.85 -5.03 3.56
C ARG A 149 6.38 -4.92 2.11
N ILE A 150 7.14 -4.22 1.28
CA ILE A 150 6.86 -4.12 -0.15
C ILE A 150 7.39 -5.37 -0.83
N ASN A 151 6.58 -5.98 -1.67
CA ASN A 151 6.98 -7.07 -2.54
C ASN A 151 7.61 -6.51 -3.81
N CYS A 152 8.93 -6.44 -3.88
CA CYS A 152 9.63 -5.86 -5.03
C CYS A 152 9.47 -6.68 -6.32
N HIS A 153 9.06 -7.94 -6.22
CA HIS A 153 8.82 -8.80 -7.38
C HIS A 153 7.46 -8.57 -8.03
N LYS A 154 6.47 -8.12 -7.25
CA LYS A 154 5.11 -7.84 -7.71
C LYS A 154 4.81 -6.34 -7.85
N SER A 155 5.53 -5.51 -7.10
CA SER A 155 5.48 -4.06 -7.23
C SER A 155 6.26 -3.63 -8.47
N CYS A 156 5.75 -2.65 -9.20
CA CYS A 156 6.39 -2.17 -10.41
C CYS A 156 6.11 -0.69 -10.67
N LEU A 157 7.04 -0.07 -11.41
CA LEU A 157 6.84 1.26 -11.96
C LEU A 157 6.49 1.13 -13.44
N VAL A 158 5.44 1.83 -13.84
CA VAL A 158 4.89 1.83 -15.19
C VAL A 158 4.84 3.26 -15.70
N LYS A 159 5.37 3.48 -16.91
CA LYS A 159 5.26 4.77 -17.60
C LYS A 159 3.97 4.79 -18.42
N ILE A 160 3.13 5.80 -18.20
CA ILE A 160 1.96 6.05 -19.04
C ILE A 160 2.41 6.92 -20.23
N ARG A 161 1.80 6.71 -21.40
CA ARG A 161 2.20 7.23 -22.73
C ARG A 161 2.71 8.68 -22.72
N LYS A 162 3.58 9.01 -23.68
CA LYS A 162 4.12 10.35 -23.93
C LYS A 162 4.95 10.97 -22.78
N CYS A 163 5.32 10.20 -21.76
CA CYS A 163 6.55 10.51 -21.04
C CYS A 163 7.70 10.50 -22.07
N GLY A 164 8.37 11.64 -22.29
CA GLY A 164 9.59 11.69 -23.08
C GLY A 164 10.67 10.72 -22.55
N PRO A 165 11.85 10.64 -23.16
CA PRO A 165 12.97 9.87 -22.63
C PRO A 165 13.31 10.40 -21.23
N LEU A 166 12.79 9.74 -20.20
CA LEU A 166 13.17 10.00 -18.83
C LEU A 166 14.52 9.30 -18.67
N ASN A 167 15.60 10.08 -18.84
CA ASN A 167 17.01 9.68 -18.81
C ASN A 167 17.51 9.19 -17.44
N VAL A 168 16.62 8.66 -16.60
CA VAL A 168 16.93 8.18 -15.26
C VAL A 168 16.40 6.75 -15.17
N ASP A 169 17.27 5.84 -14.75
CA ASP A 169 16.87 4.48 -14.45
C ASP A 169 16.07 4.47 -13.14
N TRP A 170 14.76 4.46 -13.28
CA TRP A 170 13.85 4.50 -12.13
C TRP A 170 13.84 3.19 -11.37
N ALA A 171 14.30 2.09 -11.99
CA ALA A 171 14.47 0.82 -11.31
C ALA A 171 15.48 0.95 -10.16
N ASP A 172 16.50 1.80 -10.33
CA ASP A 172 17.49 2.08 -9.28
C ASP A 172 16.90 2.88 -8.11
N ILE A 173 15.94 3.76 -8.37
CA ILE A 173 15.32 4.61 -7.35
C ILE A 173 14.28 3.84 -6.54
N PHE A 174 13.49 2.99 -7.20
CA PHE A 174 12.41 2.25 -6.58
C PHE A 174 12.80 0.83 -6.15
N HIS A 175 13.98 0.35 -6.57
CA HIS A 175 14.48 -1.03 -6.38
C HIS A 175 13.46 -2.11 -6.77
N CYS A 176 12.53 -1.77 -7.68
CA CYS A 176 11.49 -2.67 -8.19
C CYS A 176 11.51 -2.65 -9.72
N ARG A 177 10.94 -3.70 -10.33
CA ARG A 177 10.92 -3.90 -11.77
C ARG A 177 10.19 -2.74 -12.49
N GLN A 178 10.76 -2.25 -13.59
CA GLN A 178 10.02 -1.43 -14.56
C GLN A 178 9.16 -2.34 -15.43
N ALA A 179 7.87 -2.03 -15.59
CA ALA A 179 6.93 -2.80 -16.40
C ALA A 179 6.28 -1.94 -17.51
N ALA A 180 5.80 -2.61 -18.56
CA ALA A 180 4.98 -1.99 -19.60
C ALA A 180 3.56 -1.70 -19.07
N LEU A 181 2.84 -0.79 -19.74
CA LEU A 181 1.48 -0.38 -19.33
C LEU A 181 0.47 -1.53 -19.31
N THR A 182 0.70 -2.59 -20.10
CA THR A 182 -0.07 -3.83 -20.06
C THR A 182 0.16 -4.56 -18.74
N THR A 183 -0.55 -4.12 -17.71
CA THR A 183 -0.58 -4.73 -16.39
C THR A 183 -2.02 -5.02 -16.00
N THR A 184 -2.26 -5.93 -15.07
CA THR A 184 -3.58 -6.24 -14.56
C THR A 184 -3.82 -5.58 -13.21
N TYR A 185 -5.00 -5.02 -13.01
CA TYR A 185 -5.49 -4.52 -11.71
C TYR A 185 -6.88 -5.07 -11.48
N LEU A 186 -7.07 -5.82 -10.39
CA LEU A 186 -8.34 -6.49 -10.05
C LEU A 186 -8.89 -7.37 -11.20
N GLY A 187 -8.01 -8.07 -11.90
CA GLY A 187 -8.37 -8.92 -13.05
C GLY A 187 -8.65 -8.17 -14.36
N LEU A 188 -8.64 -6.83 -14.35
CA LEU A 188 -8.83 -6.01 -15.54
C LEU A 188 -7.48 -5.57 -16.12
N PRO A 189 -7.27 -5.68 -17.44
CA PRO A 189 -6.06 -5.16 -18.07
C PRO A 189 -6.09 -3.63 -18.11
N LEU A 190 -5.05 -3.01 -17.56
CA LEU A 190 -4.75 -1.60 -17.76
C LEU A 190 -4.00 -1.44 -19.09
N GLY A 191 -4.41 -0.47 -19.89
CA GLY A 191 -3.74 -0.14 -21.15
C GLY A 191 -3.98 -1.11 -22.32
N ALA A 192 -4.96 -2.01 -22.21
CA ALA A 192 -5.47 -2.75 -23.37
C ALA A 192 -6.15 -1.78 -24.35
N ARG A 193 -5.94 -2.03 -25.66
CA ARG A 193 -6.61 -1.31 -26.75
C ARG A 193 -8.04 -1.81 -26.92
#